data_AF-A0A938IG99-F1
#
_entry.id   AF-A0A938IG99-F1
#
_cell.length_a   1.000
_cell.length_b   1.000
_cell.length_c   1.000
_cell.angle_alpha   90.00
_cell.angle_beta   90.00
_cell.angle_gamma   90.00
#
_symmetry.space_group_name_H-M   'P 1'
#
loop_
_entity.id
_entity.type
_entity.pdbx_description
1 polymer ?
#
loop_
_entity_poly.entity_id
_entity_poly.type
_entity_poly.pdbx_seq_one_letter_code
_entity_poly.pdbx_strand_id
1 'polypeptide(L)'
;RTPRLNAFQGRDHWEHAYSIVFAGAGTPGGRIIGKSDPDGGYVIDSPHTPEDYASTIYEKLGINRDQPLYTSANRPVYFGHAGEPIAGVM
;
A
#
# COMPACT_ATOMS: atom_id res chain seq x y z
N ARG A 1 12.64 -5.17 -8.39
CA ARG A 1 13.29 -6.41 -8.90
C ARG A 1 14.57 -6.67 -8.10
N THR A 2 15.04 -7.91 -7.93
CA THR A 2 16.26 -8.21 -7.14
C THR A 2 17.46 -7.38 -7.63
N PRO A 3 18.35 -6.91 -6.75
CA PRO A 3 19.54 -6.16 -7.17
C PRO A 3 20.62 -7.05 -7.80
N ARG A 4 20.49 -8.38 -7.66
CA ARG A 4 21.41 -9.38 -8.20
C ARG A 4 20.76 -10.19 -9.33
N LEU A 5 21.59 -10.63 -10.28
CA LEU A 5 21.16 -11.53 -11.34
C LEU A 5 20.89 -12.92 -10.78
N ASN A 6 19.81 -13.54 -11.27
CA ASN A 6 19.49 -14.94 -11.02
C ASN A 6 20.28 -15.86 -11.98
N ALA A 7 20.11 -17.18 -11.82
CA ALA A 7 20.79 -18.18 -12.65
C ALA A 7 20.48 -18.07 -14.15
N PHE A 8 19.38 -17.40 -14.52
CA PHE A 8 18.94 -17.18 -15.89
C PHE A 8 19.35 -15.80 -16.43
N GLN A 9 20.26 -15.09 -15.75
CA GLN A 9 20.72 -13.75 -16.11
C GLN A 9 19.60 -12.69 -16.11
N GLY A 10 18.50 -12.96 -15.40
CA GLY A 10 17.40 -12.02 -15.17
C GLY A 10 17.43 -11.44 -13.75
N ARG A 11 16.42 -10.61 -13.43
CA ARG A 11 16.16 -10.12 -12.06
C ARG A 11 14.78 -10.57 -11.60
N ASP A 12 14.68 -11.10 -10.39
CA ASP A 12 13.44 -11.64 -9.85
C ASP A 12 12.50 -10.53 -9.33
N HIS A 13 11.31 -10.94 -8.93
CA HIS A 13 10.39 -10.09 -8.16
C HIS A 13 11.06 -9.57 -6.88
N TRP A 14 10.65 -8.38 -6.45
CA TRP A 14 11.17 -7.76 -5.23
C TRP A 14 10.11 -6.86 -4.64
N GLU A 15 9.49 -7.37 -3.58
CA GLU A 15 8.34 -6.81 -2.89
C GLU A 15 8.70 -6.07 -1.60
N HIS A 16 9.99 -5.98 -1.27
CA HIS A 16 10.43 -5.53 0.04
C HIS A 16 10.40 -4.00 0.26
N ALA A 17 10.27 -3.21 -0.81
CA ALA A 17 10.18 -1.76 -0.72
C ALA A 17 9.45 -1.16 -1.93
N TYR A 18 8.58 -0.19 -1.66
CA TYR A 18 7.86 0.60 -2.65
C TYR A 18 7.88 2.08 -2.23
N SER A 19 7.90 2.98 -3.21
CA SER A 19 7.71 4.42 -2.99
C SER A 19 6.34 4.82 -3.49
N ILE A 20 5.53 5.42 -2.63
CA ILE A 20 4.14 5.79 -2.92
C ILE A 20 3.92 7.27 -2.58
N VAL A 21 3.08 7.95 -3.37
CA VAL A 21 2.73 9.36 -3.17
C VAL A 21 1.21 9.49 -3.06
N PHE A 22 0.74 10.24 -2.08
CA PHE A 22 -0.66 10.64 -1.94
C PHE A 22 -0.82 12.13 -2.21
N ALA A 23 -1.90 12.50 -2.89
CA ALA A 23 -2.28 13.88 -3.16
C ALA A 23 -3.80 13.97 -3.34
N GLY A 24 -4.39 15.12 -2.99
CA GLY A 24 -5.84 15.33 -3.03
C GLY A 24 -6.58 14.66 -1.86
N ALA A 25 -7.91 14.69 -1.89
CA ALA A 25 -8.79 14.13 -0.85
C ALA A 25 -8.38 14.50 0.60
N GLY A 26 -7.97 15.77 0.80
CA GLY A 26 -7.54 16.28 2.10
C GLY A 26 -6.18 15.79 2.59
N THR A 27 -5.40 15.06 1.77
CA THR A 27 -4.06 14.57 2.15
C THR A 27 -3.15 15.74 2.58
N PRO A 28 -2.54 15.69 3.78
CA PRO A 28 -1.58 16.70 4.22
C PRO A 28 -0.33 16.74 3.33
N GLY A 29 0.00 17.91 2.81
CA GLY A 29 1.23 18.13 2.04
C GLY A 29 2.48 18.21 2.92
N GLY A 30 3.65 18.11 2.29
CA GLY A 30 4.95 18.35 2.95
C GLY A 30 5.39 17.28 3.95
N ARG A 31 4.79 16.08 3.90
CA ARG A 31 5.12 14.96 4.78
C ARG A 31 5.96 13.91 4.06
N ILE A 32 6.92 13.36 4.80
CA ILE A 32 7.66 12.15 4.46
C ILE A 32 7.32 11.15 5.57
N ILE A 33 6.84 9.97 5.18
CA ILE A 33 6.40 8.92 6.12
C ILE A 33 7.24 7.69 5.84
N GLY A 34 7.89 7.18 6.88
CA GLY A 34 8.76 6.01 6.79
C GLY A 34 10.07 6.26 6.04
N LYS A 35 10.84 5.19 5.90
CA LYS A 35 12.18 5.22 5.31
C LYS A 35 12.61 3.83 4.82
N SER A 36 13.37 3.79 3.73
CA SER A 36 14.10 2.59 3.30
C SER A 36 15.54 2.55 3.82
N ASP A 37 16.18 1.39 3.73
CA ASP A 37 17.64 1.32 3.83
C ASP A 37 18.33 2.22 2.76
N PRO A 38 19.63 2.52 2.91
CA PRO A 38 20.36 3.38 1.98
C PRO A 38 20.34 2.88 0.52
N ASP A 39 20.19 1.57 0.32
CA ASP A 39 20.14 0.95 -1.01
C ASP A 39 18.72 0.95 -1.62
N GLY A 40 17.70 1.38 -0.87
CA GLY A 40 16.29 1.37 -1.29
C GLY A 40 15.70 -0.04 -1.44
N GLY A 41 16.34 -1.05 -0.85
CA GLY A 41 16.00 -2.46 -0.96
C GLY A 41 14.92 -2.90 0.02
N TYR A 42 14.91 -2.33 1.23
CA TYR A 42 14.01 -2.74 2.31
C TYR A 42 13.44 -1.53 3.06
N VAL A 43 12.20 -1.62 3.52
CA VAL A 43 11.61 -0.65 4.47
C VAL A 43 12.20 -0.87 5.87
N ILE A 44 12.69 0.20 6.49
CA ILE A 44 13.32 0.16 7.83
C ILE A 44 12.61 1.03 8.87
N ASP A 45 11.64 1.84 8.45
CA ASP A 45 10.82 2.69 9.33
C ASP A 45 9.41 2.83 8.77
N SER A 46 8.42 2.80 9.67
CA SER A 46 6.98 2.92 9.39
C SER A 46 6.50 2.02 8.24
N PRO A 47 6.62 0.69 8.38
CA PRO A 47 6.20 -0.23 7.33
C PRO A 47 4.68 -0.21 7.15
N HIS A 48 4.26 -0.15 5.89
CA HIS A 48 2.86 -0.21 5.48
C HIS A 48 2.69 -1.25 4.38
N THR A 49 1.58 -1.98 4.46
CA THR A 49 1.19 -3.03 3.53
C THR A 49 0.34 -2.47 2.39
N PRO A 50 0.26 -3.14 1.21
CA PRO A 50 -0.71 -2.82 0.16
C PRO A 50 -2.14 -2.61 0.67
N GLU A 51 -2.54 -3.38 1.68
CA GLU A 51 -3.83 -3.30 2.35
C GLU A 51 -4.00 -1.97 3.08
N ASP A 52 -3.00 -1.48 3.81
CA ASP A 52 -3.02 -0.16 4.48
C ASP A 52 -3.16 1.00 3.47
N TYR A 53 -2.50 0.88 2.31
CA TYR A 53 -2.63 1.85 1.24
C TYR A 53 -4.05 1.87 0.66
N ALA A 54 -4.61 0.69 0.34
CA ALA A 54 -5.99 0.59 -0.15
C ALA A 54 -6.99 1.14 0.89
N SER A 55 -6.79 0.77 2.16
CA SER A 55 -7.56 1.24 3.32
C SER A 55 -7.62 2.76 3.42
N THR A 56 -6.46 3.41 3.27
CA THR A 56 -6.34 4.87 3.29
C THR A 56 -7.14 5.53 2.17
N ILE A 57 -7.11 4.96 0.96
CA ILE A 57 -7.87 5.48 -0.18
C ILE A 57 -9.38 5.34 0.08
N TYR A 58 -9.83 4.18 0.54
CA TYR A 58 -11.24 3.94 0.82
C TYR A 58 -11.78 4.90 1.90
N GLU A 59 -11.02 5.09 2.98
CA GLU A 59 -11.38 6.02 4.06
C GLU A 59 -11.49 7.46 3.54
N LYS A 60 -10.49 7.94 2.77
CA LYS A 60 -10.51 9.28 2.19
C LYS A 60 -11.63 9.51 1.17
N LEU A 61 -12.14 8.45 0.55
CA LEU A 61 -13.30 8.49 -0.34
C LEU A 61 -14.64 8.28 0.37
N GLY A 62 -14.64 8.03 1.68
CA GLY A 62 -15.86 7.75 2.46
C GLY A 62 -16.50 6.40 2.13
N ILE A 63 -15.71 5.43 1.67
CA ILE A 63 -16.20 4.08 1.33
C ILE A 63 -16.19 3.22 2.59
N ASN A 64 -17.37 2.75 3.02
CA ASN A 64 -17.51 1.86 4.16
C ASN A 64 -16.99 0.45 3.84
N ARG A 65 -15.88 0.05 4.45
CA ARG A 65 -15.21 -1.25 4.27
C ARG A 65 -15.82 -2.39 5.10
N ASP A 66 -16.65 -2.06 6.09
CA ASP A 66 -17.37 -3.07 6.89
C ASP A 66 -18.51 -3.72 6.09
N GLN A 67 -18.86 -3.14 4.95
CA GLN A 67 -19.89 -3.64 4.05
C GLN A 67 -19.24 -4.37 2.86
N PRO A 68 -19.67 -5.60 2.53
CA PRO A 68 -19.18 -6.28 1.34
C PRO A 68 -19.76 -5.64 0.07
N LEU A 69 -18.98 -5.71 -1.02
CA LEU A 69 -19.50 -5.49 -2.36
C LEU A 69 -20.16 -6.79 -2.85
N TYR A 70 -21.30 -6.68 -3.53
CA TYR A 70 -22.00 -7.83 -4.10
C TYR A 70 -21.72 -7.94 -5.58
N THR A 71 -21.35 -9.14 -6.03
CA THR A 71 -21.24 -9.45 -7.46
C THR A 71 -22.62 -9.59 -8.09
N SER A 72 -22.68 -9.68 -9.43
CA SER A 72 -23.93 -9.97 -10.17
C SER A 72 -24.59 -11.29 -9.78
N ALA A 73 -23.82 -12.24 -9.25
CA ALA A 73 -24.31 -13.51 -8.70
C ALA A 73 -24.65 -13.43 -7.20
N ASN A 74 -24.74 -12.23 -6.63
CA ASN A 74 -25.01 -11.97 -5.22
C ASN A 74 -23.97 -12.58 -4.25
N ARG A 75 -22.70 -12.74 -4.70
CA ARG A 75 -21.60 -13.19 -3.85
C ARG A 75 -20.96 -11.98 -3.14
N PRO A 76 -20.78 -12.02 -1.80
CA PRO A 76 -20.09 -10.95 -1.09
C PRO A 76 -18.58 -10.98 -1.36
N VAL A 77 -17.99 -9.80 -1.54
CA VAL A 77 -16.55 -9.56 -1.70
C VAL A 77 -16.14 -8.46 -0.72
N TYR A 78 -15.30 -8.82 0.23
CA TYR A 78 -14.69 -7.87 1.17
C TYR A 78 -13.43 -7.27 0.54
N PHE A 79 -13.15 -6.00 0.83
CA PHE A 79 -12.08 -5.24 0.21
C PHE A 79 -11.30 -4.45 1.27
N GLY A 80 -10.02 -4.17 0.99
CA GLY A 80 -9.10 -3.54 1.95
C GLY A 80 -8.58 -4.48 3.05
N HIS A 81 -9.08 -5.72 3.15
CA HIS A 81 -8.66 -6.72 4.14
C HIS A 81 -8.49 -6.12 5.55
N ALA A 82 -7.50 -6.58 6.33
CA ALA A 82 -7.18 -6.11 7.67
C ALA A 82 -6.22 -4.90 7.68
N GLY A 83 -6.08 -4.18 6.57
CA GLY A 83 -5.25 -2.99 6.52
C GLY A 83 -5.86 -1.82 7.29
N GLU A 84 -5.01 -0.99 7.87
CA GLU A 84 -5.39 0.20 8.61
C GLU A 84 -5.01 1.47 7.84
N PRO A 85 -5.87 2.51 7.82
CA PRO A 85 -5.52 3.78 7.19
C PRO A 85 -4.22 4.38 7.77
N ILE A 86 -3.34 4.85 6.90
CA ILE A 86 -2.05 5.40 7.29
C ILE A 86 -2.27 6.77 7.93
N ALA A 87 -2.12 6.83 9.26
CA ALA A 87 -2.41 8.03 10.05
C ALA A 87 -1.63 9.29 9.59
N GLY A 88 -0.42 9.13 9.06
CA GLY A 88 0.37 10.26 8.55
C GLY A 88 -0.22 10.91 7.29
N VAL A 89 -1.08 10.19 6.57
CA VAL A 89 -1.72 10.61 5.30
C VAL A 89 -3.15 11.09 5.51
N MET A 90 -3.79 10.68 6.61
CA MET A 90 -5.14 11.12 6.98
C MET A 90 -5.18 12.63 7.24
#